data_AF-A0A371KP78-F1
#
_entry.id   AF-A0A371KP78-F1
#
_cell.length_a   1.000
_cell.length_b   1.000
_cell.length_c   1.000
_cell.angle_alpha   90.00
_cell.angle_beta   90.00
_cell.angle_gamma   90.00
#
_symmetry.space_group_name_H-M   'P 1'
#
loop_
_entity.id
_entity.type
_entity.pdbx_description
1 polymer ?
#
loop_
_entity_poly.entity_id
_entity_poly.type
_entity_poly.pdbx_seq_one_letter_code
_entity_poly.pdbx_strand_id
1 'polypeptide(L)'
;MSTRSQLRFVERLDQDGEPTDNDRVAQVYRHSDGYPESVLRDLAQLKELLDATRAERGPGYTAASFVFLDKLSTIDLYLDGDPDRTIDATQPADLLEPDNMEHLDQPMFLLGHGVENPADGIHGDEEYLYVVELPTRNPFEAPSEWTVKVSGHSAFPRWDGPTEDAFERASWQFHGPLEHALEELVAEPA
;
A
#
# COMPACT_ATOMS: atom_id res chain seq x y z
N MET A 1 -15.71 -3.98 1.44
CA MET A 1 -16.30 -2.66 1.80
C MET A 1 -15.35 -1.56 1.37
N SER A 2 -15.84 -0.38 0.96
CA SER A 2 -15.00 0.73 0.49
C SER A 2 -14.41 1.49 1.67
N THR A 3 -13.36 0.94 2.26
CA THR A 3 -12.53 1.65 3.25
C THR A 3 -11.31 2.21 2.57
N ARG A 4 -11.11 3.51 2.75
CA ARG A 4 -10.04 4.27 2.13
C ARG A 4 -8.89 4.45 3.08
N SER A 5 -7.68 4.43 2.56
CA SER A 5 -6.48 4.62 3.36
C SER A 5 -5.37 5.29 2.59
N GLN A 6 -4.46 5.95 3.32
CA GLN A 6 -3.21 6.46 2.78
C GLN A 6 -2.05 5.65 3.35
N LEU A 7 -1.18 5.15 2.48
CA LEU A 7 0.07 4.51 2.85
C LEU A 7 1.25 5.40 2.47
N ARG A 8 2.20 5.53 3.38
CA ARG A 8 3.45 6.26 3.17
C ARG A 8 4.63 5.31 3.38
N PHE A 9 5.35 5.02 2.31
CA PHE A 9 6.61 4.28 2.36
C PHE A 9 7.73 5.29 2.59
N VAL A 10 8.55 5.06 3.60
CA VAL A 10 9.63 5.98 4.00
C VAL A 10 10.93 5.20 4.16
N GLU A 11 12.04 5.79 3.74
CA GLU A 11 13.37 5.26 4.05
C GLU A 11 13.81 5.75 5.43
N ARG A 12 14.17 4.82 6.32
CA ARG A 12 14.69 5.11 7.65
C ARG A 12 16.16 5.47 7.55
N LEU A 13 16.52 6.68 8.00
CA LEU A 13 17.92 7.11 8.09
C LEU A 13 18.55 6.54 9.35
N ASP A 14 19.77 6.02 9.22
CA ASP A 14 20.67 5.94 10.36
C ASP A 14 20.91 7.36 10.88
N GLN A 15 20.95 7.53 12.20
CA GLN A 15 20.67 8.74 12.99
C GLN A 15 21.44 10.06 12.66
N ASP A 16 22.23 10.13 11.59
CA ASP A 16 23.12 11.26 11.26
C ASP A 16 22.86 11.91 9.89
N GLY A 17 21.78 11.56 9.18
CA GLY A 17 21.43 12.15 7.88
C GLY A 17 20.33 13.21 7.97
N GLU A 18 20.59 14.44 7.52
CA GLU A 18 19.52 15.40 7.25
C GLU A 18 18.61 14.87 6.12
N PRO A 19 17.28 14.95 6.24
CA PRO A 19 16.36 14.50 5.21
C PRO A 19 16.25 15.56 4.12
N THR A 20 16.95 15.39 2.99
CA THR A 20 16.97 16.40 1.92
C THR A 20 16.38 15.95 0.59
N ASP A 21 15.64 14.84 0.51
CA ASP A 21 15.05 14.46 -0.78
C ASP A 21 13.65 13.85 -0.67
N ASN A 22 12.72 14.38 -1.48
CA ASN A 22 11.38 13.82 -1.69
C ASN A 22 11.45 12.38 -2.27
N ASP A 23 12.61 11.98 -2.82
CA ASP A 23 12.87 10.62 -3.31
C ASP A 23 12.84 9.54 -2.21
N ARG A 24 12.84 9.94 -0.93
CA ARG A 24 12.80 9.03 0.23
C ARG A 24 11.40 8.75 0.76
N VAL A 25 10.37 9.30 0.13
CA VAL A 25 8.98 9.08 0.51
C VAL A 25 8.16 8.79 -0.72
N ALA A 26 7.42 7.68 -0.69
CA ALA A 26 6.41 7.39 -1.70
C ALA A 26 5.06 7.25 -1.01
N GLN A 27 4.02 7.82 -1.61
CA GLN A 27 2.71 7.86 -1.00
C GLN A 27 1.66 7.28 -1.96
N VAL A 28 0.85 6.36 -1.43
CA VAL A 28 -0.17 5.62 -2.16
C VAL A 28 -1.51 5.80 -1.48
N TYR A 29 -2.50 6.29 -2.22
CA TYR A 29 -3.89 6.27 -1.80
C TYR A 29 -4.50 4.94 -2.22
N ARG A 30 -5.27 4.30 -1.32
CA ARG A 30 -6.03 3.07 -1.58
C ARG A 30 -7.51 3.36 -1.34
N HIS A 31 -8.34 3.08 -2.33
CA HIS A 31 -9.77 3.44 -2.34
C HIS A 31 -10.68 2.39 -1.68
N SER A 32 -10.22 1.14 -1.66
CA SER A 32 -11.00 0.00 -1.17
C SER A 32 -10.14 -0.90 -0.31
N ASP A 33 -10.76 -1.52 0.69
CA ASP A 33 -10.11 -2.48 1.58
C ASP A 33 -8.88 -1.94 2.33
N GLY A 34 -8.91 -0.66 2.70
CA GLY A 34 -7.88 0.01 3.49
C GLY A 34 -7.84 -0.37 4.97
N TYR A 35 -8.49 -1.45 5.39
CA TYR A 35 -8.48 -1.92 6.79
C TYR A 35 -7.12 -2.51 7.18
N PRO A 36 -6.72 -2.44 8.47
CA PRO A 36 -5.43 -2.98 8.92
C PRO A 36 -5.25 -4.45 8.57
N GLU A 37 -6.30 -5.25 8.70
CA GLU A 37 -6.29 -6.67 8.33
C GLU A 37 -5.83 -6.93 6.89
N SER A 38 -6.39 -6.18 5.93
CA SER A 38 -6.07 -6.34 4.51
C SER A 38 -4.70 -5.76 4.20
N VAL A 39 -4.48 -4.48 4.55
CA VAL A 39 -3.23 -3.77 4.24
C VAL A 39 -2.00 -4.47 4.83
N LEU A 40 -2.07 -4.96 6.07
CA LEU A 40 -0.92 -5.64 6.70
C LEU A 40 -0.61 -6.98 6.04
N ARG A 41 -1.63 -7.75 5.61
CA ARG A 41 -1.41 -9.00 4.87
C ARG A 41 -0.80 -8.73 3.50
N ASP A 42 -1.28 -7.72 2.79
CA ASP A 42 -0.75 -7.32 1.49
C ASP A 42 0.73 -6.88 1.61
N LEU A 43 1.07 -6.10 2.65
CA LEU A 43 2.44 -5.69 2.93
C LEU A 43 3.35 -6.89 3.28
N ALA A 44 2.85 -7.85 4.04
CA ALA A 44 3.63 -9.04 4.40
C ALA A 44 3.89 -9.93 3.18
N GLN A 45 2.88 -10.16 2.34
CA GLN A 45 3.04 -10.89 1.09
C GLN A 45 4.03 -10.20 0.15
N LEU A 46 3.94 -8.87 0.03
CA LEU A 46 4.91 -8.09 -0.74
C LEU A 46 6.32 -8.27 -0.18
N LYS A 47 6.50 -8.17 1.14
CA LYS A 47 7.80 -8.32 1.80
C LYS A 47 8.40 -9.69 1.53
N GLU A 48 7.63 -10.76 1.71
CA GLU A 48 8.06 -12.14 1.43
C GLU A 48 8.52 -12.30 -0.02
N LEU A 49 7.78 -11.75 -0.98
CA LEU A 49 8.12 -11.81 -2.39
C LEU A 49 9.41 -11.04 -2.70
N LEU A 50 9.55 -9.83 -2.16
CA LEU A 50 10.74 -9.00 -2.35
C LEU A 50 11.99 -9.66 -1.74
N ASP A 51 11.85 -10.33 -0.60
CA ASP A 51 12.94 -11.06 0.05
C ASP A 51 13.35 -12.29 -0.75
N ALA A 52 12.37 -13.12 -1.14
CA ALA A 52 12.61 -14.35 -1.90
C ALA A 52 13.31 -14.08 -3.24
N THR A 53 13.05 -12.91 -3.84
CA THR A 53 13.61 -12.50 -5.14
C THR A 53 14.79 -11.53 -5.02
N ARG A 54 15.13 -11.07 -3.81
CA ARG A 54 16.13 -10.01 -3.56
C ARG A 54 15.83 -8.71 -4.33
N ALA A 55 14.55 -8.43 -4.51
CA ALA A 55 14.03 -7.29 -5.24
C ALA A 55 13.67 -6.10 -4.35
N GLU A 56 13.85 -6.20 -3.02
CA GLU A 56 13.66 -5.06 -2.12
C GLU A 56 14.50 -3.86 -2.56
N ARG A 57 13.86 -2.69 -2.65
CA ARG A 57 14.44 -1.41 -3.08
C ARG A 57 13.83 -0.29 -2.22
N GLY A 58 14.21 0.95 -2.52
CA GLY A 58 13.70 2.12 -1.80
C GLY A 58 12.20 2.36 -1.96
N PRO A 59 11.67 3.38 -1.25
CA PRO A 59 10.24 3.65 -1.10
C PRO A 59 9.43 3.66 -2.40
N GLY A 60 9.92 4.33 -3.45
CA GLY A 60 9.21 4.40 -4.73
C GLY A 60 9.01 3.03 -5.40
N TYR A 61 10.03 2.17 -5.38
CA TYR A 61 9.93 0.82 -5.94
C TYR A 61 9.00 -0.07 -5.12
N THR A 62 9.07 0.04 -3.80
CA THR A 62 8.22 -0.73 -2.90
C THR A 62 6.75 -0.32 -3.04
N ALA A 63 6.46 0.99 -3.10
CA ALA A 63 5.13 1.52 -3.35
C ALA A 63 4.57 1.06 -4.72
N ALA A 64 5.40 1.12 -5.77
CA ALA A 64 5.00 0.64 -7.10
C ALA A 64 4.70 -0.87 -7.10
N SER A 65 5.51 -1.66 -6.40
CA SER A 65 5.29 -3.11 -6.26
C SER A 65 4.04 -3.42 -5.46
N PHE A 66 3.77 -2.68 -4.37
CA PHE A 66 2.53 -2.77 -3.59
C PHE A 66 1.30 -2.56 -4.47
N VAL A 67 1.26 -1.44 -5.21
CA VAL A 67 0.15 -1.13 -6.13
C VAL A 67 -0.01 -2.20 -7.21
N PHE A 68 1.10 -2.69 -7.77
CA PHE A 68 1.05 -3.72 -8.81
C PHE A 68 0.49 -5.05 -8.31
N LEU A 69 0.97 -5.54 -7.16
CA LEU A 69 0.51 -6.82 -6.60
C LEU A 69 -0.94 -6.76 -6.16
N ASP A 70 -1.38 -5.65 -5.56
CA ASP A 70 -2.79 -5.48 -5.19
C ASP A 70 -3.71 -5.41 -6.42
N LYS A 71 -3.30 -4.69 -7.46
CA LYS A 71 -4.02 -4.71 -8.74
C LYS A 71 -4.09 -6.11 -9.32
N LEU A 72 -3.01 -6.90 -9.23
CA LEU A 72 -2.99 -8.28 -9.69
C LEU A 72 -3.91 -9.18 -8.88
N SER A 73 -4.00 -9.00 -7.55
CA SER A 73 -4.90 -9.80 -6.71
C SER A 73 -6.38 -9.53 -7.02
N THR A 74 -6.72 -8.29 -7.38
CA THR A 74 -8.10 -7.92 -7.77
C THR A 74 -8.49 -8.39 -9.17
N ILE A 75 -7.54 -8.78 -10.03
CA ILE A 75 -7.86 -9.34 -11.37
C ILE A 75 -8.66 -10.65 -11.27
N ASP A 76 -8.48 -11.43 -10.19
CA ASP A 76 -9.20 -12.70 -10.00
C ASP A 76 -10.73 -12.53 -9.97
N LEU A 77 -11.22 -11.34 -9.59
CA LEU A 77 -12.65 -10.99 -9.64
C LEU A 77 -13.25 -11.01 -11.05
N TYR A 78 -12.39 -10.98 -12.08
CA TYR A 78 -12.75 -10.91 -13.49
C TYR A 78 -12.36 -12.17 -14.26
N LEU A 79 -12.07 -13.28 -13.57
CA LEU A 79 -11.67 -14.56 -14.18
C LEU A 79 -12.69 -15.68 -13.92
N ASP A 80 -13.94 -15.34 -13.58
CA ASP A 80 -14.96 -16.28 -13.10
C ASP A 80 -15.78 -16.98 -14.21
N GLY A 81 -15.54 -16.64 -15.48
CA GLY A 81 -16.16 -17.26 -16.65
C GLY A 81 -17.52 -16.66 -17.05
N ASP A 82 -18.00 -15.63 -16.36
CA ASP A 82 -19.18 -14.87 -16.78
C ASP A 82 -18.85 -13.93 -17.97
N PRO A 83 -19.49 -14.08 -19.13
CA PRO A 83 -19.19 -13.31 -20.34
C PRO A 83 -19.27 -11.79 -20.18
N ASP A 84 -20.10 -11.29 -19.25
CA ASP A 84 -20.32 -9.86 -19.06
C ASP A 84 -19.27 -9.20 -18.15
N ARG A 85 -18.37 -9.98 -17.55
CA ARG A 85 -17.32 -9.48 -16.63
C ARG A 85 -15.98 -10.22 -16.73
N THR A 86 -15.93 -11.32 -17.46
CA THR A 86 -14.70 -12.09 -17.62
C THR A 86 -13.78 -11.38 -18.56
N ILE A 87 -12.51 -11.34 -18.20
CA ILE A 87 -11.43 -10.93 -19.07
C ILE A 87 -10.86 -12.18 -19.73
N ASP A 88 -10.74 -12.15 -21.05
CA ASP A 88 -9.92 -13.15 -21.74
C ASP A 88 -8.44 -12.81 -21.48
N ALA A 89 -7.86 -13.51 -20.51
CA ALA A 89 -6.48 -13.32 -20.06
C ALA A 89 -5.61 -14.56 -20.38
N THR A 90 -5.84 -15.20 -21.52
CA THR A 90 -4.98 -16.34 -21.93
C THR A 90 -3.53 -15.93 -22.11
N GLN A 91 -3.26 -14.65 -22.40
CA GLN A 91 -1.93 -14.03 -22.34
C GLN A 91 -1.98 -12.68 -21.60
N PRO A 92 -0.90 -12.29 -20.88
CA PRO A 92 -0.84 -10.98 -20.22
C PRO A 92 -1.05 -9.78 -21.16
N ALA A 93 -0.69 -9.91 -22.43
CA ALA A 93 -0.89 -8.86 -23.43
C ALA A 93 -2.36 -8.60 -23.74
N ASP A 94 -3.23 -9.59 -23.56
CA ASP A 94 -4.67 -9.46 -23.80
C ASP A 94 -5.32 -8.43 -22.86
N LEU A 95 -4.68 -8.20 -21.69
CA LEU A 95 -5.09 -7.17 -20.74
C LEU A 95 -4.90 -5.73 -21.26
N LEU A 96 -4.13 -5.56 -22.34
CA LEU A 96 -3.80 -4.26 -22.92
C LEU A 96 -4.65 -3.94 -24.15
N GLU A 97 -5.45 -4.89 -24.64
CA GLU A 97 -6.31 -4.72 -25.81
C GLU A 97 -7.66 -4.12 -25.39
N PRO A 98 -8.03 -2.90 -25.84
CA PRO A 98 -9.26 -2.24 -25.40
C PRO A 98 -10.54 -3.03 -25.73
N ASP A 99 -10.56 -3.72 -26.88
CA ASP A 99 -11.70 -4.54 -27.32
C ASP A 99 -11.98 -5.71 -26.34
N ASN A 100 -10.98 -6.14 -25.56
CA ASN A 100 -11.13 -7.16 -24.52
C ASN A 100 -11.60 -6.61 -23.17
N MET A 101 -11.76 -5.29 -23.06
CA MET A 101 -12.02 -4.58 -21.79
C MET A 101 -13.23 -3.67 -21.84
N GLU A 102 -13.73 -3.33 -23.03
CA GLU A 102 -14.78 -2.31 -23.22
C GLU A 102 -16.11 -2.65 -22.53
N HIS A 103 -16.35 -3.92 -22.22
CA HIS A 103 -17.54 -4.39 -21.48
C HIS A 103 -17.46 -4.12 -19.97
N LEU A 104 -16.26 -3.83 -19.43
CA LEU A 104 -16.07 -3.56 -18.02
C LEU A 104 -16.37 -2.09 -17.69
N ASP A 105 -17.34 -1.85 -16.82
CA ASP A 105 -17.55 -0.52 -16.22
C ASP A 105 -16.66 -0.37 -14.97
N GLN A 106 -15.67 0.51 -15.05
CA GLN A 106 -14.81 0.89 -13.93
C GLN A 106 -14.15 -0.30 -13.19
N PRO A 107 -13.34 -1.12 -13.87
CA PRO A 107 -12.74 -2.29 -13.24
C PRO A 107 -11.74 -1.91 -12.13
N MET A 108 -11.83 -2.59 -10.99
CA MET A 108 -11.08 -2.31 -9.75
C MET A 108 -9.55 -2.41 -9.92
N PHE A 109 -9.05 -3.29 -10.80
CA PHE A 109 -7.61 -3.38 -11.03
C PHE A 109 -7.07 -2.14 -11.77
N LEU A 110 -7.92 -1.40 -12.50
CA LEU A 110 -7.57 -0.09 -13.06
C LEU A 110 -7.87 1.05 -12.07
N LEU A 111 -8.92 0.91 -11.25
CA LEU A 111 -9.39 1.92 -10.31
C LEU A 111 -9.29 1.43 -8.86
N GLY A 112 -8.44 2.06 -8.07
CA GLY A 112 -8.33 1.72 -6.66
C GLY A 112 -7.12 2.28 -5.96
N HIS A 113 -6.13 2.72 -6.74
CA HIS A 113 -4.88 3.28 -6.23
C HIS A 113 -4.57 4.63 -6.87
N GLY A 114 -4.16 5.59 -6.05
CA GLY A 114 -3.57 6.86 -6.48
C GLY A 114 -2.11 6.91 -6.06
N VAL A 115 -1.22 7.39 -6.94
CA VAL A 115 0.15 7.76 -6.56
C VAL A 115 0.12 9.25 -6.26
N GLU A 116 0.37 9.59 -5.01
CA GLU A 116 0.17 10.94 -4.50
C GLU A 116 1.51 11.61 -4.19
N ASN A 117 1.54 12.94 -4.31
CA ASN A 117 2.67 13.73 -3.87
C ASN A 117 2.66 13.80 -2.33
N PRO A 118 3.71 13.31 -1.63
CA PRO A 118 3.74 13.32 -0.16
C PRO A 118 3.61 14.71 0.47
N ALA A 119 3.95 15.78 -0.28
CA ALA A 119 3.84 17.16 0.17
C ALA A 119 2.39 17.67 0.25
N ASP A 120 1.44 17.01 -0.41
CA ASP A 120 0.04 17.47 -0.50
C ASP A 120 -0.83 16.95 0.66
N GLY A 121 -0.27 16.11 1.55
CA GLY A 121 -1.00 15.56 2.69
C GLY A 121 -1.89 14.38 2.33
N ILE A 122 -3.10 14.33 2.86
CA ILE A 122 -4.13 13.31 2.57
C ILE A 122 -5.38 13.96 1.95
N HIS A 123 -6.25 13.16 1.34
CA HIS A 123 -7.50 13.65 0.73
C HIS A 123 -8.56 14.04 1.77
N GLY A 124 -8.48 13.45 2.97
CA GLY A 124 -9.39 13.68 4.10
C GLY A 124 -10.55 12.68 4.16
N ASP A 125 -10.72 11.83 3.15
CA ASP A 125 -11.72 10.77 3.10
C ASP A 125 -11.21 9.42 3.64
N GLU A 126 -9.95 9.36 4.04
CA GLU A 126 -9.32 8.19 4.59
C GLU A 126 -9.85 7.84 5.98
N GLU A 127 -9.87 6.55 6.26
CA GLU A 127 -10.23 5.99 7.55
C GLU A 127 -9.00 5.48 8.31
N TYR A 128 -7.90 5.18 7.61
CA TYR A 128 -6.64 4.73 8.19
C TYR A 128 -5.44 5.35 7.48
N LEU A 129 -4.39 5.62 8.24
CA LEU A 129 -3.06 5.98 7.74
C LEU A 129 -2.07 4.88 8.10
N TYR A 130 -1.15 4.61 7.18
CA TYR A 130 -0.05 3.67 7.36
C TYR A 130 1.28 4.34 7.05
N VAL A 131 2.28 4.09 7.88
CA VAL A 131 3.69 4.39 7.54
C VAL A 131 4.43 3.07 7.48
N VAL A 132 5.11 2.80 6.37
CA VAL A 132 5.95 1.63 6.15
C VAL A 132 7.39 2.11 6.10
N GLU A 133 8.15 1.83 7.15
CA GLU A 133 9.53 2.25 7.31
C GLU A 133 10.45 1.15 6.75
N LEU A 134 11.10 1.48 5.64
CA LEU A 134 12.07 0.65 4.96
C LEU A 134 13.47 0.97 5.50
N PRO A 135 14.26 -0.02 5.89
CA PRO A 135 15.64 0.20 6.34
C PRO A 135 16.51 0.70 5.17
N THR A 136 17.44 1.62 5.46
CA THR A 136 18.50 1.95 4.50
C THR A 136 19.37 0.72 4.30
N ARG A 137 19.52 0.24 3.07
CA ARG A 137 20.14 -1.08 2.84
C ARG A 137 21.10 -1.12 1.67
N ASN A 138 22.20 -1.84 1.88
CA ASN A 138 23.00 -2.39 0.81
C ASN A 138 22.28 -3.60 0.17
N PRO A 139 22.01 -3.61 -1.15
CA PRO A 139 21.30 -4.70 -1.83
C PRO A 139 21.90 -6.12 -1.64
N PHE A 140 23.13 -6.23 -1.16
CA PHE A 140 23.85 -7.50 -0.98
C PHE A 140 23.78 -8.09 0.44
N GLU A 141 23.14 -7.42 1.40
CA GLU A 141 23.00 -7.92 2.78
C GLU A 141 21.84 -8.92 2.94
N ALA A 142 21.52 -9.35 4.17
CA ALA A 142 20.39 -10.24 4.47
C ALA A 142 19.09 -9.44 4.64
N PRO A 143 17.90 -10.00 4.27
CA PRO A 143 16.59 -9.35 4.43
C PRO A 143 16.45 -8.60 5.75
N SER A 144 15.99 -7.37 5.65
CA SER A 144 15.88 -6.46 6.78
C SER A 144 14.42 -6.30 7.19
N GLU A 145 14.18 -6.13 8.48
CA GLU A 145 12.83 -6.04 9.05
C GLU A 145 12.17 -4.71 8.64
N TRP A 146 10.92 -4.78 8.19
CA TRP A 146 10.11 -3.58 7.99
C TRP A 146 9.41 -3.22 9.30
N THR A 147 9.41 -1.94 9.63
CA THR A 147 8.58 -1.39 10.70
C THR A 147 7.35 -0.73 10.10
N VAL A 148 6.19 -0.87 10.75
CA VAL A 148 4.96 -0.21 10.34
C VAL A 148 4.36 0.61 11.48
N LYS A 149 3.68 1.70 11.11
CA LYS A 149 2.79 2.46 12.00
C LYS A 149 1.39 2.39 11.43
N VAL A 150 0.41 2.11 12.29
CA VAL A 150 -1.01 2.03 11.92
C VAL A 150 -1.79 3.03 12.76
N SER A 151 -2.51 3.95 12.13
CA SER A 151 -3.34 4.91 12.87
C SER A 151 -4.54 4.21 13.50
N GLY A 152 -5.09 4.78 14.57
CA GLY A 152 -6.47 4.45 14.94
C GLY A 152 -7.46 4.84 13.83
N HIS A 153 -8.65 4.24 13.83
CA HIS A 153 -9.71 4.59 12.87
C HIS A 153 -10.03 6.08 12.94
N SER A 154 -9.86 6.79 11.83
CA SER A 154 -10.07 8.23 11.70
C SER A 154 -9.37 9.08 12.78
N ALA A 155 -8.28 8.57 13.37
CA ALA A 155 -7.61 9.17 14.52
C ALA A 155 -6.57 10.24 14.12
N PHE A 156 -6.94 11.08 13.15
CA PHE A 156 -6.10 12.11 12.51
C PHE A 156 -7.01 13.23 11.95
N PRO A 157 -6.48 14.43 11.66
CA PRO A 157 -7.24 15.48 10.99
C PRO A 157 -7.78 15.05 9.63
N ARG A 158 -9.05 15.39 9.33
CA ARG A 158 -9.75 15.05 8.08
C ARG A 158 -10.63 16.20 7.61
N TRP A 159 -10.96 16.21 6.32
CA TRP A 159 -11.86 17.13 5.62
C TRP A 159 -11.55 18.62 5.83
N ASP A 160 -11.93 19.17 6.98
CA ASP A 160 -11.76 20.57 7.38
C ASP A 160 -10.52 20.81 8.27
N GLY A 161 -9.78 19.73 8.58
CA GLY A 161 -8.51 19.79 9.31
C GLY A 161 -7.29 20.00 8.39
N PRO A 162 -6.11 20.30 8.95
CA PRO A 162 -4.88 20.38 8.17
C PRO A 162 -4.46 18.98 7.72
N THR A 163 -4.89 18.58 6.52
CA THR A 163 -4.61 17.26 5.96
C THR A 163 -3.15 17.12 5.54
N GLU A 164 -2.43 18.24 5.36
CA GLU A 164 -0.97 18.29 5.18
C GLU A 164 -0.23 17.69 6.39
N ASP A 165 -0.73 17.93 7.60
CA ASP A 165 -0.10 17.50 8.86
C ASP A 165 -0.65 16.16 9.38
N ALA A 166 -1.50 15.47 8.59
CA ALA A 166 -2.28 14.34 9.10
C ALA A 166 -1.41 13.21 9.66
N PHE A 167 -0.28 12.90 9.01
CA PHE A 167 0.69 11.90 9.49
C PHE A 167 1.42 12.34 10.77
N GLU A 168 1.68 13.63 10.96
CA GLU A 168 2.36 14.13 12.15
C GLU A 168 1.42 14.12 13.37
N ARG A 169 0.14 14.39 13.11
CA ARG A 169 -0.91 14.52 14.13
C ARG A 169 -1.70 13.24 14.40
N ALA A 170 -1.45 12.19 13.64
CA ALA A 170 -2.14 10.91 13.80
C ALA A 170 -1.85 10.29 15.16
N SER A 171 -2.89 9.74 15.78
CA SER A 171 -2.75 8.84 16.93
C SER A 171 -2.55 7.41 16.41
N TRP A 172 -1.37 6.87 16.69
CA TRP A 172 -0.96 5.53 16.25
C TRP A 172 -1.45 4.47 17.23
N GLN A 173 -2.27 3.53 16.74
CA GLN A 173 -2.70 2.38 17.55
C GLN A 173 -1.61 1.30 17.60
N PHE A 174 -0.71 1.29 16.62
CA PHE A 174 0.44 0.38 16.57
C PHE A 174 1.67 1.07 15.97
N HIS A 175 2.85 0.70 16.47
CA HIS A 175 4.14 1.02 15.89
C HIS A 175 5.16 -0.09 16.26
N GLY A 176 5.68 -0.78 15.26
CA GLY A 176 6.62 -1.89 15.49
C GLY A 176 6.88 -2.72 14.23
N PRO A 177 7.52 -3.88 14.37
CA PRO A 177 7.76 -4.81 13.26
C PRO A 177 6.46 -5.19 12.54
N LEU A 178 6.53 -5.36 11.21
CA LEU A 178 5.39 -5.80 10.40
C LEU A 178 4.82 -7.15 10.88
N GLU A 179 5.68 -8.09 11.25
CA GLU A 179 5.27 -9.39 11.78
C GLU A 179 4.44 -9.24 13.06
N HIS A 180 4.87 -8.38 13.99
CA HIS A 180 4.10 -8.12 15.22
C HIS A 180 2.78 -7.39 14.94
N ALA A 181 2.74 -6.53 13.91
CA ALA A 181 1.50 -5.86 13.52
C ALA A 181 0.44 -6.88 13.07
N LEU A 182 0.85 -7.93 12.34
CA LEU A 182 -0.03 -9.02 11.94
C LEU A 182 -0.54 -9.80 13.16
N GLU A 183 0.31 -10.08 14.13
CA GLU A 183 -0.09 -10.79 15.35
C GLU A 183 -1.08 -9.97 16.18
N GLU A 184 -0.84 -8.68 16.36
CA GLU A 184 -1.63 -7.84 17.26
C GLU A 184 -2.95 -7.33 16.64
N LEU A 185 -2.94 -7.00 15.34
CA LEU A 185 -4.08 -6.34 14.69
C LEU A 185 -4.88 -7.26 13.76
N VAL A 186 -4.35 -8.43 13.43
CA VAL A 186 -4.93 -9.32 12.41
C VAL A 186 -5.24 -10.72 12.93
N ALA A 187 -4.51 -11.23 13.93
CA ALA A 187 -4.83 -12.53 14.51
C ALA A 187 -6.19 -12.51 15.21
N GLU A 188 -7.02 -13.52 14.95
CA GLU A 188 -8.29 -13.68 15.67
C GLU A 188 -8.02 -13.94 17.16
N PRO A 189 -8.85 -13.41 18.08
CA PRO A 189 -8.74 -13.77 19.49
C PRO A 189 -8.93 -15.28 19.68
N ALA A 190 -8.01 -15.90 20.43
CA ALA A 190 -7.99 -17.32 20.74
C ALA A 190 -9.24 -17.80 21.51
#